data_AF-A0A821MI20-F1
#
_entry.id   AF-A0A821MI20-F1
#
_cell.length_a   1.000
_cell.length_b   1.000
_cell.length_c   1.000
_cell.angle_alpha   90.00
_cell.angle_beta   90.00
_cell.angle_gamma   90.00
#
_symmetry.space_group_name_H-M   'P 1'
#
loop_
_entity.id
_entity.type
_entity.pdbx_description
1 polymer ?
#
loop_
_entity_poly.entity_id
_entity_poly.type
_entity_poly.pdbx_seq_one_letter_code
_entity_poly.pdbx_strand_id
1 'polypeptide(L)'
;MVPPSSMCNIYVAVDQFYWQYVSITAVNAAHDHPHDIRDGDEPSNEKPDWGEHQVETLLDRKDVNGSTFAVATLFEDHALHHMFPTLDHAVLKYLHPSFMDHSVKFQANYRESTQFKITVGQFKEIMQTEFKTRGDGLNIFAKEFFAVLKINKLFSMLSLF
;
A
#
# COMPACT_ATOMS: atom_id res chain seq x y z
N MET A 1 -9.79 0.01 42.30
CA MET A 1 -8.45 0.56 42.01
C MET A 1 -7.63 -0.53 41.36
N VAL A 2 -7.12 -0.29 40.15
CA VAL A 2 -6.20 -1.23 39.49
C VAL A 2 -4.84 -1.12 40.18
N PRO A 3 -4.20 -2.22 40.58
CA PRO A 3 -2.88 -2.18 41.20
C PRO A 3 -1.87 -1.42 40.30
N PRO A 4 -0.96 -0.61 40.88
CA PRO A 4 0.04 0.15 40.11
C PRO A 4 0.87 -0.71 39.14
N SER A 5 1.11 -1.97 39.51
CA SER A 5 1.83 -2.95 38.69
C SER A 5 1.06 -3.40 37.44
N SER A 6 -0.28 -3.43 37.49
CA SER A 6 -1.09 -3.84 36.32
C SER A 6 -1.16 -2.73 35.29
N MET A 7 -1.18 -1.47 35.71
CA MET A 7 -1.10 -0.34 34.77
C MET A 7 0.28 -0.28 34.12
N CYS A 8 1.36 -0.46 34.88
CA CYS A 8 2.72 -0.52 34.34
C CYS A 8 2.88 -1.63 33.27
N ASN A 9 2.33 -2.82 33.53
CA ASN A 9 2.38 -3.92 32.57
C ASN A 9 1.56 -3.66 31.29
N ILE A 10 0.42 -2.96 31.39
CA ILE A 10 -0.37 -2.54 30.23
C ILE A 10 0.40 -1.49 29.42
N TYR A 11 1.02 -0.51 30.08
CA TYR A 11 1.85 0.49 29.41
C TYR A 11 3.05 -0.15 28.69
N VAL A 12 3.75 -1.08 29.34
CA VAL A 12 4.87 -1.81 28.73
C VAL A 12 4.40 -2.69 27.56
N ALA A 13 3.25 -3.35 27.66
CA ALA A 13 2.71 -4.14 26.56
C ALA A 13 2.25 -3.28 25.37
N VAL A 14 1.63 -2.13 25.62
CA VAL A 14 1.24 -1.17 24.57
C VAL A 14 2.46 -0.54 23.91
N ASP A 15 3.50 -0.21 24.69
CA ASP A 15 4.76 0.33 24.19
C ASP A 15 5.49 -0.71 23.32
N GLN A 16 5.61 -1.97 23.78
CA GLN A 16 6.19 -3.05 22.97
C GLN A 16 5.40 -3.33 21.70
N PHE A 17 4.07 -3.36 21.77
CA PHE A 17 3.22 -3.52 20.59
C PHE A 17 3.35 -2.34 19.63
N TYR A 18 3.44 -1.11 20.15
CA TYR A 18 3.67 0.10 19.36
C TYR A 18 5.03 0.08 18.68
N TRP A 19 6.11 -0.28 19.37
CA TRP A 19 7.44 -0.39 18.76
C TRP A 19 7.52 -1.52 17.73
N GLN A 20 6.85 -2.65 17.97
CA GLN A 20 6.75 -3.75 17.01
C GLN A 20 5.92 -3.34 15.79
N TYR A 21 4.77 -2.67 15.99
CA TYR A 21 3.90 -2.17 14.93
C TYR A 21 4.60 -1.09 14.10
N VAL A 22 5.20 -0.09 14.74
CA VAL A 22 6.03 0.93 14.08
C VAL A 22 7.16 0.28 13.31
N SER A 23 7.83 -0.74 13.86
CA SER A 23 8.86 -1.47 13.11
C SER A 23 8.27 -2.18 11.89
N ILE A 24 7.12 -2.83 12.00
CA ILE A 24 6.46 -3.51 10.87
C ILE A 24 5.94 -2.51 9.82
N THR A 25 5.41 -1.35 10.23
CA THR A 25 4.93 -0.31 9.31
C THR A 25 6.06 0.53 8.72
N ALA A 26 7.13 0.79 9.49
CA ALA A 26 8.29 1.57 9.05
C ALA A 26 9.24 0.75 8.18
N VAL A 27 9.31 -0.57 8.35
CA VAL A 27 10.14 -1.45 7.48
C VAL A 27 9.56 -1.56 6.07
N ASN A 28 8.30 -1.18 5.86
CA ASN A 28 7.58 -1.58 4.65
C ASN A 28 6.80 -0.45 3.94
N ALA A 29 6.74 0.76 4.53
CA ALA A 29 6.27 2.05 4.00
C ALA A 29 5.53 2.02 2.64
N ALA A 30 4.48 1.21 2.50
CA ALA A 30 3.68 1.00 1.28
C ALA A 30 4.41 0.85 -0.07
N HIS A 31 5.64 0.32 -0.10
CA HIS A 31 6.44 0.16 -1.33
C HIS A 31 6.36 -1.23 -2.00
N ASP A 32 5.75 -2.20 -1.33
CA ASP A 32 5.80 -3.60 -1.73
C ASP A 32 4.38 -4.17 -1.86
N HIS A 33 3.76 -4.03 -3.02
CA HIS A 33 2.46 -4.64 -3.31
C HIS A 33 2.43 -5.28 -4.72
N PRO A 34 1.64 -6.35 -4.94
CA PRO A 34 1.43 -6.96 -6.26
C PRO A 34 0.92 -6.06 -7.38
N HIS A 35 0.55 -4.82 -7.05
CA HIS A 35 0.11 -3.85 -8.03
C HIS A 35 1.18 -2.80 -8.32
N ASP A 36 2.20 -2.67 -7.47
CA ASP A 36 3.28 -1.73 -7.66
C ASP A 36 4.30 -2.30 -8.65
N ILE A 37 4.98 -1.41 -9.36
CA ILE A 37 6.10 -1.80 -10.21
C ILE A 37 7.38 -1.84 -9.36
N ARG A 38 8.18 -2.89 -9.52
CA ARG A 38 9.51 -3.02 -8.90
C ARG A 38 10.58 -3.08 -9.97
N ASP A 39 11.84 -3.05 -9.53
CA ASP A 39 12.97 -3.25 -10.43
C ASP A 39 12.80 -4.55 -11.25
N GLY A 40 12.95 -4.44 -12.57
CA GLY A 40 12.71 -5.51 -13.54
C GLY A 40 11.28 -5.63 -14.09
N ASP A 41 10.28 -4.97 -13.49
CA ASP A 41 8.93 -4.90 -14.07
C ASP A 41 8.89 -3.91 -15.25
N GLU A 42 8.04 -4.19 -16.25
CA GLU A 42 7.77 -3.23 -17.33
C GLU A 42 6.79 -2.15 -16.87
N PRO A 43 7.11 -0.85 -17.04
CA PRO A 43 6.18 0.23 -16.76
C PRO A 43 4.90 0.12 -17.60
N SER A 44 3.79 0.63 -17.06
CA SER A 44 2.49 0.51 -17.74
C SER A 44 2.44 1.33 -19.04
N ASN A 45 3.10 2.48 -19.03
CA ASN A 45 3.31 3.34 -20.19
C ASN A 45 4.59 2.92 -20.95
N GLU A 46 4.62 3.12 -22.28
CA GLU A 46 5.83 2.92 -23.08
C GLU A 46 6.89 3.99 -22.80
N LYS A 47 6.44 5.21 -22.45
CA LYS A 47 7.30 6.36 -22.17
C LYS A 47 6.86 7.05 -20.89
N PRO A 48 6.94 6.36 -19.74
CA PRO A 48 6.57 6.95 -18.46
C PRO A 48 7.47 8.15 -18.21
N ASP A 49 6.87 9.25 -17.77
CA ASP A 49 7.66 10.33 -17.19
C ASP A 49 8.04 9.99 -15.74
N TRP A 50 8.97 10.76 -15.18
CA TRP A 50 9.45 10.50 -13.82
C TRP A 50 8.31 10.53 -12.79
N GLY A 51 7.35 11.45 -12.93
CA GLY A 51 6.24 11.57 -11.99
C GLY A 51 5.26 10.39 -12.10
N GLU A 52 4.89 10.01 -13.32
CA GLU A 52 4.05 8.82 -13.56
C GLU A 52 4.71 7.59 -12.93
N HIS A 53 6.03 7.43 -13.11
CA HIS A 53 6.79 6.33 -12.52
C HIS A 53 6.78 6.34 -10.99
N GLN A 54 6.95 7.51 -10.35
CA GLN A 54 6.86 7.62 -8.88
C GLN A 54 5.48 7.13 -8.37
N VAL A 55 4.39 7.48 -9.05
CA VAL A 55 3.03 7.09 -8.66
C VAL A 55 2.78 5.59 -8.84
N GLU A 56 3.39 4.96 -9.84
CA GLU A 56 3.22 3.52 -10.10
C GLU A 56 3.97 2.60 -9.14
N THR A 57 5.03 3.11 -8.51
CA THR A 57 5.88 2.36 -7.57
C THR A 57 5.33 2.27 -6.14
N LEU A 58 4.13 2.79 -5.88
CA LEU A 58 3.55 2.87 -4.54
C LEU A 58 2.03 2.83 -4.52
N LEU A 59 1.49 2.70 -3.30
CA LEU A 59 0.08 2.82 -2.97
C LEU A 59 -0.10 3.71 -1.74
N ASP A 60 -1.01 4.68 -1.80
CA ASP A 60 -1.38 5.47 -0.63
C ASP A 60 -2.33 4.68 0.31
N ARG A 61 -2.27 4.93 1.62
CA ARG A 61 -3.21 4.34 2.59
C ARG A 61 -4.29 5.34 2.97
N LYS A 62 -5.49 5.13 2.42
CA LYS A 62 -6.66 6.00 2.69
C LYS A 62 -7.17 5.94 4.13
N ASP A 63 -6.82 4.90 4.89
CA ASP A 63 -7.17 4.74 6.30
C ASP A 63 -6.16 5.42 7.24
N VAL A 64 -5.04 5.91 6.70
CA VAL A 64 -4.05 6.72 7.42
C VAL A 64 -4.12 8.19 6.98
N ASN A 65 -4.35 8.43 5.68
CA ASN A 65 -4.57 9.77 5.12
C ASN A 65 -5.73 10.49 5.84
N GLY A 66 -5.52 11.77 6.16
CA GLY A 66 -6.50 12.63 6.84
C GLY A 66 -6.23 12.91 8.32
N SER A 67 -5.29 12.20 8.95
CA SER A 67 -4.77 12.53 10.29
C SER A 67 -3.34 13.02 10.20
N THR A 68 -3.09 14.32 10.45
CA THR A 68 -1.73 14.89 10.42
C THR A 68 -0.75 14.11 11.30
N PHE A 69 -1.20 13.64 12.47
CA PHE A 69 -0.36 12.85 13.35
C PHE A 69 0.00 11.48 12.75
N ALA A 70 -0.98 10.80 12.15
CA ALA A 70 -0.74 9.50 11.53
C ALA A 70 0.14 9.63 10.28
N VAL A 71 -0.11 10.64 9.43
CA VAL A 71 0.71 10.96 8.27
C VAL A 71 2.16 11.22 8.68
N ALA A 72 2.40 12.03 9.72
CA ALA A 72 3.74 12.37 10.18
C ALA A 72 4.49 11.20 10.85
N THR A 73 3.78 10.25 11.46
CA THR A 73 4.39 9.11 12.18
C THR A 73 4.49 7.84 11.35
N LEU A 74 3.65 7.69 10.33
CA LEU A 74 3.59 6.53 9.44
C LEU A 74 4.06 6.83 8.01
N PHE A 75 4.54 8.05 7.73
CA PHE A 75 5.01 8.51 6.42
C PHE A 75 3.95 8.32 5.32
N GLU A 76 2.76 8.85 5.57
CA GLU A 76 1.66 8.85 4.60
C GLU A 76 1.66 10.12 3.72
N ASP A 77 0.57 10.40 3.01
CA ASP A 77 0.58 11.25 1.82
C ASP A 77 1.73 10.80 0.89
N HIS A 78 1.86 9.48 0.72
CA HIS A 78 3.10 8.82 0.34
C HIS A 78 3.52 9.18 -1.08
N ALA A 79 2.57 9.20 -2.03
CA ALA A 79 2.79 9.73 -3.37
C ALA A 79 3.33 11.18 -3.35
N LEU A 80 2.71 12.04 -2.54
CA LEU A 80 3.11 13.44 -2.42
C LEU A 80 4.47 13.60 -1.72
N HIS A 81 4.78 12.73 -0.77
CA HIS A 81 6.10 12.68 -0.13
C HIS A 81 7.19 12.33 -1.14
N HIS A 82 6.98 11.35 -2.02
CA HIS A 82 7.94 11.01 -3.09
C HIS A 82 8.10 12.12 -4.14
N MET A 83 7.02 12.83 -4.46
CA MET A 83 7.07 13.98 -5.37
C MET A 83 7.77 15.19 -4.76
N PHE A 84 7.58 15.42 -3.46
CA PHE A 84 8.05 16.61 -2.75
C PHE A 84 8.74 16.23 -1.42
N PRO A 85 9.86 15.48 -1.45
CA PRO A 85 10.47 14.91 -0.25
C PRO A 85 11.05 15.94 0.71
N THR A 86 11.18 17.19 0.25
CA THR A 86 11.67 18.32 1.06
C THR A 86 10.56 19.06 1.79
N LEU A 87 9.29 18.79 1.47
CA LEU A 87 8.15 19.41 2.14
C LEU A 87 7.76 18.61 3.38
N ASP A 88 7.37 19.34 4.43
CA ASP A 88 6.89 18.73 5.66
C ASP A 88 5.54 18.04 5.44
N HIS A 89 5.34 16.87 6.04
CA HIS A 89 4.09 16.11 5.96
C HIS A 89 2.86 16.94 6.37
N ALA A 90 3.00 17.91 7.28
CA ALA A 90 1.90 18.78 7.70
C ALA A 90 1.39 19.70 6.60
N VAL A 91 2.17 19.93 5.53
CA VAL A 91 1.79 20.79 4.41
C VAL A 91 1.36 20.02 3.15
N LEU A 92 1.69 18.72 3.04
CA LEU A 92 1.36 17.90 1.85
C LEU A 92 -0.14 17.88 1.55
N LYS A 93 -0.99 17.87 2.59
CA LYS A 93 -2.45 17.93 2.43
C LYS A 93 -2.99 19.09 1.58
N TYR A 94 -2.26 20.21 1.50
CA TYR A 94 -2.68 21.35 0.68
C TYR A 94 -2.39 21.15 -0.81
N LEU A 95 -1.53 20.18 -1.16
CA LEU A 95 -1.19 19.83 -2.53
C LEU A 95 -2.13 18.79 -3.12
N HIS A 96 -2.81 18.00 -2.29
CA HIS A 96 -3.74 16.94 -2.71
C HIS A 96 -4.73 17.37 -3.81
N PRO A 97 -5.45 18.50 -3.71
CA PRO A 97 -6.38 18.91 -4.78
C PRO A 97 -5.69 19.07 -6.14
N SER A 98 -4.54 19.75 -6.16
CA SER A 98 -3.77 19.95 -7.39
C SER A 98 -3.19 18.62 -7.90
N PHE A 99 -2.72 17.77 -6.99
CA PHE A 99 -2.18 16.46 -7.34
C PHE A 99 -3.24 15.57 -7.99
N MET A 100 -4.45 15.50 -7.42
CA MET A 100 -5.55 14.72 -8.00
C MET A 100 -5.96 15.24 -9.38
N ASP A 101 -6.06 16.57 -9.57
CA ASP A 101 -6.35 17.16 -10.87
C ASP A 101 -5.29 16.80 -11.92
N HIS A 102 -4.01 16.78 -11.52
CA HIS A 102 -2.91 16.41 -12.40
C HIS A 102 -2.89 14.91 -12.69
N SER A 103 -3.12 14.06 -11.70
CA SER A 103 -3.22 12.60 -11.89
C SER A 103 -4.32 12.25 -12.88
N VAL A 104 -5.48 12.93 -12.83
CA VAL A 104 -6.54 12.76 -13.84
C VAL A 104 -6.10 13.27 -15.22
N LYS A 105 -5.55 14.48 -15.29
CA LYS A 105 -5.13 15.11 -16.56
C LYS A 105 -4.09 14.29 -17.31
N PHE A 106 -3.13 13.72 -16.59
CA PHE A 106 -2.03 12.94 -17.15
C PHE A 106 -2.29 11.44 -17.12
N GLN A 107 -3.48 11.02 -16.69
CA GLN A 107 -3.87 9.61 -16.56
C GLN A 107 -2.90 8.80 -15.68
N ALA A 108 -2.27 9.46 -14.70
CA ALA A 108 -1.39 8.80 -13.77
C ALA A 108 -2.18 7.77 -12.96
N ASN A 109 -1.62 6.57 -12.80
CA ASN A 109 -2.25 5.46 -12.12
C ASN A 109 -2.17 5.61 -10.59
N TYR A 110 -2.70 6.71 -10.05
CA TYR A 110 -2.77 6.93 -8.61
C TYR A 110 -3.77 5.96 -7.98
N ARG A 111 -3.32 5.24 -6.95
CA ARG A 111 -4.07 4.17 -6.32
C ARG A 111 -3.94 4.27 -4.81
N GLU A 112 -5.03 3.90 -4.16
CA GLU A 112 -5.12 3.86 -2.71
C GLU A 112 -5.57 2.47 -2.25
N SER A 113 -5.04 2.05 -1.11
CA SER A 113 -5.40 0.82 -0.43
C SER A 113 -5.62 1.08 1.06
N THR A 114 -5.78 0.02 1.84
CA THR A 114 -5.78 0.11 3.31
C THR A 114 -4.50 -0.48 3.87
N GLN A 115 -4.08 -0.06 5.06
CA GLN A 115 -2.90 -0.60 5.72
C GLN A 115 -2.91 -2.13 5.76
N PHE A 116 -4.05 -2.73 6.11
CA PHE A 116 -4.20 -4.19 6.16
C PHE A 116 -3.97 -4.85 4.79
N LYS A 117 -4.53 -4.28 3.72
CA LYS A 117 -4.35 -4.82 2.36
C LYS A 117 -2.91 -4.69 1.89
N ILE A 118 -2.25 -3.58 2.20
CA ILE A 118 -0.84 -3.38 1.88
C ILE A 118 0.01 -4.43 2.61
N THR A 119 -0.21 -4.65 3.90
CA THR A 119 0.50 -5.69 4.66
C THR A 119 0.30 -7.09 4.06
N VAL A 120 -0.91 -7.46 3.64
CA VAL A 120 -1.15 -8.73 2.95
C VAL A 120 -0.48 -8.78 1.58
N GLY A 121 -0.52 -7.66 0.84
CA GLY A 121 0.14 -7.51 -0.45
C GLY A 121 1.64 -7.76 -0.37
N GLN A 122 2.30 -7.26 0.66
CA GLN A 122 3.74 -7.44 0.88
C GLN A 122 4.13 -8.91 0.92
N PHE A 123 3.41 -9.72 1.70
CA PHE A 123 3.66 -11.16 1.73
C PHE A 123 3.44 -11.81 0.36
N LYS A 124 2.42 -11.38 -0.40
CA LYS A 124 2.20 -11.86 -1.76
C LYS A 124 3.34 -11.46 -2.70
N GLU A 125 3.86 -10.25 -2.58
CA GLU A 125 4.92 -9.72 -3.46
C GLU A 125 6.26 -10.44 -3.26
N ILE A 126 6.60 -10.74 -1.99
CA ILE A 126 7.78 -11.53 -1.62
C ILE A 126 7.73 -12.95 -2.23
N MET A 127 6.53 -13.51 -2.39
CA MET A 127 6.34 -14.84 -2.98
C MET A 127 6.37 -14.84 -4.52
N GLN A 128 6.39 -13.67 -5.17
CA GLN A 128 6.43 -13.61 -6.63
C GLN A 128 7.84 -13.91 -7.17
N THR A 129 7.88 -14.70 -8.24
CA THR A 129 9.12 -15.10 -8.92
C THR A 129 9.20 -14.58 -10.36
N GLU A 130 8.15 -13.90 -10.82
CA GLU A 130 8.02 -13.40 -12.19
C GLU A 130 7.93 -11.87 -12.18
N PHE A 131 8.52 -11.26 -13.21
CA PHE A 131 8.39 -9.82 -13.45
C PHE A 131 7.08 -9.52 -14.17
N LYS A 132 6.49 -8.36 -13.86
CA LYS A 132 5.27 -7.87 -14.50
C LYS A 132 5.61 -7.36 -15.89
N THR A 133 4.77 -7.71 -16.86
CA THR A 133 4.85 -7.21 -18.23
C THR A 133 3.81 -6.12 -18.47
N ARG A 134 4.02 -5.27 -19.48
CA ARG A 134 3.09 -4.20 -19.81
C ARG A 134 1.71 -4.78 -20.11
N GLY A 135 0.71 -4.35 -19.34
CA GLY A 135 -0.68 -4.83 -19.45
C GLY A 135 -1.10 -5.87 -18.40
N ASP A 136 -0.20 -6.34 -17.54
CA ASP A 136 -0.58 -7.19 -16.40
C ASP A 136 -1.47 -6.44 -15.39
N GLY A 137 -1.26 -5.13 -15.21
CA GLY A 137 -2.06 -4.28 -14.31
C GLY A 137 -3.57 -4.26 -14.60
N LEU A 138 -3.98 -4.43 -15.87
CA LEU A 138 -5.40 -4.54 -16.26
C LEU A 138 -5.99 -5.95 -16.03
N ASN A 139 -5.15 -6.98 -15.96
CA ASN A 139 -5.57 -8.37 -15.96
C ASN A 139 -5.63 -9.02 -14.57
N ILE A 140 -5.14 -8.36 -13.51
CA ILE A 140 -5.11 -8.97 -12.17
C ILE A 140 -6.52 -9.18 -11.61
N PHE A 141 -7.47 -8.27 -11.88
CA PHE A 141 -8.87 -8.45 -11.44
C PHE A 141 -9.54 -9.65 -12.12
N ALA A 142 -9.23 -9.88 -13.40
CA ALA A 142 -9.70 -11.07 -14.12
C ALA A 142 -9.02 -12.35 -13.57
N LYS A 143 -7.70 -12.31 -13.33
CA LYS A 143 -6.95 -13.44 -12.76
C LYS A 143 -7.46 -13.82 -11.36
N GLU A 144 -7.72 -12.85 -10.47
CA GLU A 144 -8.29 -13.10 -9.13
C GLU A 144 -9.74 -13.62 -9.20
N PHE A 145 -10.58 -13.07 -10.08
CA PHE A 145 -11.95 -13.56 -10.30
C PHE A 145 -11.96 -15.02 -10.80
N PHE A 146 -11.07 -15.39 -11.73
CA PHE A 146 -10.94 -16.77 -12.21
C PHE A 146 -10.32 -17.71 -11.16
N ALA A 147 -9.43 -17.22 -10.29
CA ALA A 147 -8.90 -18.01 -9.18
C ALA A 147 -9.99 -18.34 -8.15
N VAL A 148 -10.84 -17.38 -7.79
CA VAL A 148 -11.99 -17.59 -6.90
C VAL A 148 -12.99 -18.56 -7.54
N LEU A 149 -13.27 -18.44 -8.85
CA LEU A 149 -14.12 -19.40 -9.57
C LEU A 149 -13.54 -20.82 -9.58
N LYS A 150 -12.22 -20.97 -9.75
CA LYS A 150 -11.54 -22.29 -9.68
C LYS A 150 -11.64 -22.90 -8.29
N ILE A 151 -11.44 -22.10 -7.23
CA ILE A 151 -11.57 -22.54 -5.84
C ILE A 151 -13.02 -22.99 -5.55
N ASN A 152 -14.02 -22.22 -5.95
CA ASN A 152 -15.42 -22.58 -5.78
C ASN A 152 -15.80 -23.87 -6.54
N LYS A 153 -15.23 -24.07 -7.73
CA LYS A 153 -15.40 -25.31 -8.50
C LYS A 153 -14.76 -26.52 -7.78
N LEU A 154 -13.61 -26.32 -7.14
CA LEU A 154 -12.93 -27.33 -6.33
C LEU A 154 -13.76 -27.71 -5.09
N PHE A 155 -14.33 -26.74 -4.38
CA PHE A 155 -15.24 -26.98 -3.25
C PHE A 155 -16.53 -27.70 -3.67
N SER A 156 -17.09 -27.37 -4.84
CA SER A 156 -18.28 -28.07 -5.38
C SER A 156 -18.02 -29.54 -5.73
N MET A 157 -16.78 -29.88 -6.09
CA MET A 157 -16.38 -31.27 -6.36
C MET A 157 -16.12 -32.07 -5.07
N LEU A 158 -15.70 -31.39 -4.00
CA LEU A 158 -15.50 -32.01 -2.68
C LEU A 158 -16.80 -32.22 -1.91
N SER A 159 -17.87 -31.46 -2.21
CA SER A 159 -19.21 -31.65 -1.62
C SER A 159 -20.04 -32.78 -2.27
N LEU A 160 -19.46 -33.53 -3.20
CA LEU A 160 -20.08 -34.68 -3.89
C LEU A 160 -19.56 -36.05 -3.38
N PHE A 161 -18.78 -36.04 -2.29
CA PHE A 161 -18.38 -37.21 -1.51
C PHE A 161 -18.85 -37.03 -0.06
#